data_AF-A0A843FIP0-F1
#
_entry.id   AF-A0A843FIP0-F1
#
_cell.length_a   1.000
_cell.length_b   1.000
_cell.length_c   1.000
_cell.angle_alpha   90.00
_cell.angle_beta   90.00
_cell.angle_gamma   90.00
#
_symmetry.space_group_name_H-M   'P 1'
#
loop_
_entity.id
_entity.type
_entity.pdbx_description
1 polymer ?
#
loop_
_entity_poly.entity_id
_entity_poly.type
_entity_poly.pdbx_seq_one_letter_code
_entity_poly.pdbx_strand_id
1 'polypeptide(L)'
;GGGLYPMMASVPHLVGTVEEAFAKGDFSARALSKYQRLWKKEVGSELKNGFTLRRMYNNLRDDELNEIRRIVDTPFVHNLAESATIDSPSSMVLKALRNVPMAVRLAPYLFKGLFR
;
A
#
# COMPACT_ATOMS: atom_id res chain seq x y z
N GLY A 1 -9.48 2.32 3.83
CA GLY A 1 -8.78 1.69 2.70
C GLY A 1 -9.75 1.66 1.55
N GLY A 2 -9.65 2.62 0.62
CA GLY A 2 -10.56 2.71 -0.51
C GLY A 2 -10.41 1.48 -1.42
N GLY A 3 -11.47 0.68 -1.56
CA GLY A 3 -11.48 -0.50 -2.42
C GLY A 3 -11.71 -0.20 -3.90
N LEU A 4 -12.08 1.05 -4.24
CA LEU A 4 -12.41 1.47 -5.59
C LEU A 4 -11.22 1.41 -6.54
N TYR A 5 -10.09 2.01 -6.15
CA TYR A 5 -8.88 1.98 -6.97
C TYR A 5 -8.38 0.55 -7.27
N PRO A 6 -8.15 -0.34 -6.28
CA PRO A 6 -7.68 -1.69 -6.58
C PRO A 6 -8.72 -2.50 -7.36
N MET A 7 -10.02 -2.25 -7.19
CA MET A 7 -11.06 -2.82 -8.03
C MET A 7 -10.88 -2.36 -9.49
N MET A 8 -10.87 -1.04 -9.73
CA MET A 8 -10.78 -0.48 -11.09
C MET A 8 -9.49 -0.90 -11.81
N ALA A 9 -8.36 -0.92 -11.11
CA ALA A 9 -7.09 -1.41 -11.63
C ALA A 9 -7.12 -2.91 -11.98
N SER A 10 -7.93 -3.71 -11.28
CA SER A 10 -8.02 -5.16 -11.51
C SER A 10 -8.95 -5.54 -12.67
N VAL A 11 -9.94 -4.71 -13.01
CA VAL A 11 -10.98 -5.02 -14.02
C VAL A 11 -10.40 -5.36 -15.40
N PRO A 12 -9.47 -4.58 -15.98
CA PRO A 12 -8.90 -4.91 -17.30
C PRO A 12 -8.21 -6.27 -17.32
N HIS A 13 -7.54 -6.66 -16.23
CA HIS A 13 -6.88 -7.96 -16.10
C HIS A 13 -7.87 -9.10 -16.01
N LEU A 14 -9.02 -8.89 -15.35
CA LEU A 14 -10.09 -9.86 -15.28
C LEU A 14 -10.67 -10.10 -16.66
N VAL A 15 -11.08 -9.03 -17.36
CA VAL A 15 -11.64 -9.09 -18.71
C VAL A 15 -10.70 -9.82 -19.66
N GLY A 16 -9.43 -9.39 -19.74
CA GLY A 16 -8.47 -10.01 -20.65
C GLY A 16 -8.14 -11.48 -20.31
N THR A 17 -8.19 -11.87 -19.03
CA THR A 17 -8.00 -13.28 -18.64
C THR A 17 -9.19 -14.13 -19.03
N VAL A 18 -10.41 -13.62 -18.87
CA VAL A 18 -11.65 -14.32 -19.23
C VAL A 18 -11.76 -14.47 -20.75
N GLU A 19 -11.52 -13.39 -21.51
CA GLU A 19 -11.53 -13.43 -22.97
C GLU A 19 -10.53 -14.47 -23.53
N GLU A 20 -9.31 -14.51 -22.99
CA GLU A 20 -8.31 -15.50 -23.39
C GLU A 20 -8.73 -16.94 -23.05
N ALA A 21 -9.37 -17.15 -21.89
CA ALA A 21 -9.88 -18.46 -21.49
C ALA A 21 -10.97 -18.96 -22.46
N PHE A 22 -11.91 -18.08 -22.83
CA PHE A 22 -12.94 -18.40 -23.83
C PHE A 22 -12.34 -18.67 -25.21
N ALA A 23 -11.40 -17.83 -25.67
CA ALA A 23 -10.77 -17.99 -26.98
C ALA A 23 -9.99 -19.31 -27.11
N LYS A 24 -9.41 -19.81 -26.02
CA LYS A 24 -8.62 -21.04 -25.98
C LYS A 24 -9.39 -22.28 -25.51
N GLY A 25 -10.59 -22.09 -24.95
CA GLY A 25 -11.32 -23.16 -24.25
C GLY A 25 -10.61 -23.70 -23.00
N ASP A 26 -9.65 -22.96 -22.44
CA ASP A 26 -8.85 -23.40 -21.29
C ASP A 26 -9.26 -22.63 -20.03
N PHE A 27 -10.04 -23.30 -19.17
CA PHE A 27 -10.50 -22.80 -17.88
C PHE A 27 -9.72 -23.42 -16.71
N SER A 28 -8.55 -23.99 -16.97
CA SER A 28 -7.71 -24.56 -15.92
C SER A 28 -7.29 -23.51 -14.89
N ALA A 29 -6.99 -23.96 -13.67
CA ALA A 29 -6.42 -23.10 -12.64
C ALA A 29 -5.15 -22.38 -13.12
N ARG A 30 -4.37 -23.01 -14.01
CA ARG A 30 -3.17 -22.42 -14.61
C ARG A 30 -3.54 -21.21 -15.48
N ALA A 31 -4.51 -21.33 -16.37
CA ALA A 31 -4.97 -20.24 -17.22
C ALA A 31 -5.54 -19.08 -16.37
N LEU A 32 -6.44 -19.38 -15.43
CA LEU A 32 -7.09 -18.38 -14.58
C LEU A 32 -6.14 -17.72 -13.57
N SER A 33 -5.04 -18.37 -13.19
CA SER A 33 -3.99 -17.76 -12.35
C SER A 33 -3.35 -16.51 -12.96
N LYS A 34 -3.49 -16.33 -14.28
CA LYS A 34 -3.01 -15.12 -14.99
C LYS A 34 -3.63 -13.86 -14.41
N TYR A 35 -4.94 -13.85 -14.14
CA TYR A 35 -5.63 -12.71 -13.50
C TYR A 35 -4.94 -12.35 -12.18
N GLN A 36 -4.76 -13.35 -11.30
CA GLN A 36 -4.13 -13.15 -10.00
C GLN A 36 -2.73 -12.56 -10.12
N ARG A 37 -1.93 -13.05 -11.06
CA ARG A 37 -0.57 -12.54 -11.28
C ARG A 37 -0.57 -11.09 -11.75
N LEU A 38 -1.49 -10.74 -12.66
CA LEU A 38 -1.54 -9.42 -13.27
C LEU A 38 -2.01 -8.34 -12.29
N TRP A 39 -3.14 -8.51 -11.61
CA TRP A 39 -3.60 -7.48 -10.66
C TRP A 39 -2.62 -7.33 -9.50
N LYS A 40 -2.01 -8.43 -9.02
CA LYS A 40 -0.98 -8.36 -7.96
C LYS A 40 0.26 -7.60 -8.42
N LYS A 41 0.63 -7.70 -9.70
CA LYS A 41 1.73 -6.93 -10.27
C LYS A 41 1.43 -5.42 -10.24
N GLU A 42 0.17 -5.04 -10.45
CA GLU A 42 -0.23 -3.62 -10.50
C GLU A 42 -0.45 -3.01 -9.12
N VAL A 43 -1.32 -3.60 -8.29
CA VAL A 43 -1.73 -3.00 -7.00
C VAL A 43 -1.31 -3.81 -5.77
N GLY A 44 -0.70 -4.98 -5.95
CA GLY A 44 -0.38 -5.88 -4.86
C GLY A 44 0.66 -5.34 -3.87
N SER A 45 1.62 -4.53 -4.35
CA SER A 45 2.62 -3.89 -3.49
C SER A 45 1.98 -2.87 -2.55
N GLU A 46 1.11 -2.00 -3.07
CA GLU A 46 0.39 -0.99 -2.29
C GLU A 46 -0.53 -1.65 -1.26
N LEU A 47 -1.26 -2.71 -1.63
CA LEU A 47 -2.11 -3.44 -0.69
C LEU A 47 -1.31 -4.11 0.43
N LYS A 48 -0.17 -4.72 0.11
CA LYS A 48 0.71 -5.34 1.10
C LYS A 48 1.31 -4.29 2.04
N ASN A 49 1.81 -3.19 1.51
CA ASN A 49 2.42 -2.13 2.30
C ASN A 49 1.38 -1.42 3.17
N GLY A 50 0.20 -1.12 2.62
CA GLY A 50 -0.92 -0.54 3.35
C GLY A 50 -1.40 -1.46 4.48
N PHE A 51 -1.43 -2.78 4.26
CA PHE A 51 -1.72 -3.74 5.31
C PHE A 51 -0.67 -3.72 6.43
N THR A 52 0.62 -3.66 6.09
CA THR A 52 1.70 -3.50 7.06
C THR A 52 1.54 -2.20 7.86
N LEU A 53 1.34 -1.07 7.20
CA LEU A 53 1.11 0.22 7.87
C LEU A 53 -0.10 0.19 8.78
N ARG A 54 -1.20 -0.45 8.37
CA ARG A 54 -2.38 -0.63 9.21
C ARG A 54 -2.10 -1.49 10.45
N ARG A 55 -1.36 -2.59 10.30
CA ARG A 55 -0.95 -3.42 11.45
C ARG A 55 -0.12 -2.61 12.44
N MET A 56 0.82 -1.82 11.93
CA MET A 56 1.65 -0.94 12.75
C MET A 56 0.80 0.09 13.48
N TYR A 57 -0.08 0.78 12.76
CA TYR A 57 -1.02 1.77 13.30
C TYR A 57 -1.86 1.20 14.45
N ASN A 58 -2.44 0.01 14.26
CA ASN A 58 -3.26 -0.66 15.28
C ASN A 58 -2.49 -1.06 16.55
N ASN A 59 -1.16 -1.12 16.50
CA ASN A 59 -0.30 -1.49 17.62
C ASN A 59 0.25 -0.27 18.39
N LEU A 60 -0.09 0.95 17.94
CA LEU A 60 0.32 2.20 18.58
C LEU A 60 -0.74 2.66 19.58
N ARG A 61 -0.27 3.20 20.70
CA ARG A 61 -1.12 3.88 21.68
C ARG A 61 -1.34 5.34 21.28
N ASP A 62 -2.33 5.99 21.89
CA ASP A 62 -2.65 7.39 21.61
C ASP A 62 -1.49 8.36 21.90
N ASP A 63 -0.71 8.13 22.97
CA ASP A 63 0.49 8.91 23.28
C ASP A 63 1.55 8.80 22.18
N GLU A 64 1.73 7.59 21.64
CA GLU A 64 2.68 7.32 20.56
C GLU A 64 2.22 7.94 19.22
N LEU A 65 0.92 7.90 18.94
CA LEU A 65 0.34 8.59 17.78
C LEU A 65 0.55 10.11 17.88
N ASN A 66 0.42 10.69 19.08
CA ASN A 66 0.70 12.10 19.32
C ASN A 66 2.18 12.47 19.14
N GLU A 67 3.11 11.58 19.51
CA GLU A 67 4.53 11.76 19.22
C GLU A 67 4.83 11.68 17.72
N ILE A 68 4.27 10.69 17.03
CA ILE A 68 4.41 10.56 15.56
C ILE A 68 3.88 11.82 14.87
N ARG A 69 2.72 12.34 15.29
CA ARG A 69 2.17 13.60 14.76
C ARG A 69 3.18 14.73 14.87
N ARG A 70 3.80 14.91 16.04
CA ARG A 70 4.84 15.94 16.24
C ARG A 70 6.10 15.72 15.40
N ILE A 71 6.42 14.48 15.05
CA ILE A 71 7.57 14.17 14.19
C ILE A 71 7.28 14.50 12.72
N VAL A 72 6.08 14.17 12.25
CA VAL A 72 5.72 14.32 10.83
C VAL A 72 5.14 15.70 10.49
N ASP A 73 4.75 16.49 11.48
CA ASP A 73 4.29 17.87 11.31
C ASP A 73 5.42 18.81 10.88
N THR A 74 5.76 18.73 9.59
CA THR A 74 6.86 19.45 8.96
C THR A 74 6.45 19.92 7.56
N PRO A 75 7.00 21.05 7.07
CA PRO A 75 6.73 21.51 5.71
C PRO A 75 7.05 20.46 4.63
N PHE A 76 8.08 19.64 4.86
CA PHE A 76 8.45 18.56 3.95
C PHE A 76 7.32 17.52 3.78
N VAL A 77 6.70 17.07 4.87
CA VAL A 77 5.59 16.11 4.80
C VAL A 77 4.34 16.77 4.21
N HIS A 78 4.11 18.05 4.50
CA HIS A 78 3.00 18.79 3.93
C HIS A 78 3.10 18.86 2.40
N ASN A 79 4.24 19.29 1.87
CA ASN A 79 4.50 19.33 0.41
C ASN A 79 4.42 17.94 -0.23
N LEU A 80 4.85 16.91 0.51
CA LEU A 80 4.73 15.53 0.05
C LEU A 80 3.26 15.08 -0.01
N ALA A 81 2.42 15.52 0.92
CA ALA A 81 0.98 15.22 0.93
C ALA A 81 0.24 15.95 -0.20
N GLU A 82 0.60 17.20 -0.51
CA GLU A 82 0.02 17.96 -1.63
C GLU A 82 0.26 17.30 -2.99
N SER A 83 1.41 16.65 -3.16
CA SER A 83 1.78 15.94 -4.39
C SER A 83 1.40 14.45 -4.39
N ALA A 84 0.78 13.96 -3.31
CA ALA A 84 0.43 12.55 -3.15
C ALA A 84 -0.91 12.21 -3.82
N THR A 85 -0.93 11.07 -4.52
CA THR A 85 -2.18 10.47 -4.99
C THR A 85 -2.83 9.67 -3.86
N ILE A 86 -4.15 9.82 -3.70
CA ILE A 86 -4.94 9.09 -2.71
C ILE A 86 -4.79 7.56 -2.83
N ASP A 87 -4.44 7.08 -4.02
CA ASP A 87 -4.32 5.66 -4.37
C ASP A 87 -2.97 5.04 -4.00
N SER A 88 -1.99 5.83 -3.55
CA SER A 88 -0.65 5.33 -3.22
C SER A 88 -0.11 5.86 -1.88
N PRO A 89 -0.87 5.75 -0.78
CA PRO A 89 -0.48 6.27 0.53
C PRO A 89 0.79 5.61 1.07
N SER A 90 1.03 4.33 0.79
CA SER A 90 2.24 3.65 1.27
C SER A 90 3.51 4.24 0.64
N SER A 91 3.43 4.65 -0.63
CA SER A 91 4.54 5.32 -1.32
C SER A 91 4.89 6.66 -0.68
N MET A 92 3.89 7.39 -0.17
CA MET A 92 4.07 8.64 0.56
C MET A 92 4.84 8.40 1.86
N VAL A 93 4.44 7.39 2.64
CA VAL A 93 5.15 7.03 3.87
C VAL A 93 6.61 6.64 3.57
N LEU A 94 6.85 5.84 2.54
CA LEU A 94 8.21 5.46 2.13
C LEU A 94 9.04 6.67 1.69
N LYS A 95 8.46 7.63 0.98
CA LYS A 95 9.13 8.89 0.61
C LYS A 95 9.45 9.74 1.83
N ALA A 96 8.53 9.83 2.80
CA ALA A 96 8.76 10.55 4.05
C ALA A 96 9.94 9.95 4.84
N LEU A 97 10.03 8.62 4.89
CA LEU A 97 11.12 7.89 5.55
C LEU A 97 12.49 8.00 4.85
N ARG A 98 12.58 8.61 3.65
CA ARG A 98 13.88 8.96 3.05
C ARG A 98 14.56 10.11 3.79
N ASN A 99 13.80 10.91 4.55
CA ASN A 99 14.37 11.90 5.45
C ASN A 99 14.99 11.19 6.67
N VAL A 100 16.32 11.05 6.67
CA VAL A 100 17.06 10.28 7.69
C VAL A 100 16.77 10.75 9.13
N PRO A 101 16.80 12.06 9.47
CA PRO A 101 16.44 12.52 10.80
C PRO A 101 15.03 12.09 11.24
N MET A 102 14.05 12.19 10.35
CA MET A 102 12.68 11.75 10.62
C MET A 102 12.60 10.23 10.79
N ALA A 103 13.24 9.47 9.92
CA ALA A 103 13.25 8.01 9.98
C ALA A 103 13.83 7.48 11.29
N VAL A 104 14.93 8.09 11.77
CA VAL A 104 15.52 7.75 13.07
C VAL A 104 14.54 8.01 14.21
N ARG A 105 13.83 9.15 14.19
CA ARG A 105 12.80 9.47 15.20
C ARG A 105 11.58 8.55 15.14
N LEU A 106 11.23 8.06 13.95
CA LEU A 106 10.10 7.15 13.75
C LEU A 106 10.43 5.67 14.02
N ALA A 107 11.71 5.29 13.95
CA ALA A 107 12.18 3.92 14.12
C ALA A 107 11.54 3.14 15.29
N PRO A 108 11.50 3.64 16.55
CA PRO A 108 10.93 2.87 17.66
C PRO A 108 9.47 2.48 17.45
N TYR A 109 8.68 3.37 16.83
CA TYR A 109 7.27 3.12 16.51
C TYR A 109 7.12 2.14 15.35
N LEU A 110 8.03 2.21 14.37
CA LEU A 110 8.02 1.30 13.23
C LEU A 110 8.38 -0.14 13.64
N PHE A 111 9.39 -0.32 14.49
CA PHE A 111 9.81 -1.64 15.00
C PHE A 111 8.73 -2.28 15.86
N LYS A 112 8.09 -1.52 16.75
CA LYS A 112 7.00 -2.04 17.60
C LYS A 112 5.83 -2.60 16.78
N GLY A 113 5.51 -1.96 15.66
CA GLY A 113 4.42 -2.37 14.79
C GLY A 113 4.71 -3.62 13.93
N LEU A 114 5.99 -3.96 13.70
CA LEU A 114 6.41 -5.09 12.84
C LEU A 114 6.59 -6.40 13.61
N PHE A 115 6.96 -6.35 14.89
CA PHE A 115 7.37 -7.53 15.69
C PHE A 115 6.38 -7.93 16.81
N ARG A 116 5.14 -7.43 16.76
CA ARG A 116 4.00 -7.88 17.58
C ARG A 116 2.90 -8.49 16.72
#